data_AF-A0A846QC11-F1
#
_entry.id   AF-A0A846QC11-F1
#
_cell.length_a   1.000
_cell.length_b   1.000
_cell.length_c   1.000
_cell.angle_alpha   90.00
_cell.angle_beta   90.00
_cell.angle_gamma   90.00
#
_symmetry.space_group_name_H-M   'P 1'
#
loop_
_entity.id
_entity.type
_entity.pdbx_description
1 polymer ?
#
loop_
_entity_poly.entity_id
_entity_poly.type
_entity_poly.pdbx_seq_one_letter_code
_entity_poly.pdbx_strand_id
1 'polypeptide(L)'
;MARRLEEEINRFLSDQRLSLEQRETLKRFDEDLVLDDYSLWRRRGLFFHLRDLGMFVKKPFEEVTVQDLKRYVAESQKRLAESTMAMRKASIKRFYKWLNGGEEYP
;
A
#
# COMPACT_ATOMS: atom_id res chain seq x y z
N MET A 1 21.35 -3.53 7.94
CA MET A 1 20.40 -3.81 6.84
C MET A 1 18.95 -3.60 7.28
N ALA A 2 18.50 -4.25 8.37
CA ALA A 2 17.15 -4.06 8.93
C ALA A 2 16.77 -2.59 9.18
N ARG A 3 17.62 -1.83 9.90
CA ARG A 3 17.43 -0.39 10.16
C ARG A 3 17.16 0.46 8.91
N ARG A 4 17.84 0.16 7.79
CA ARG A 4 17.65 0.88 6.52
C ARG A 4 16.28 0.60 5.90
N LEU A 5 15.76 -0.61 6.06
CA LEU A 5 14.44 -0.99 5.55
C LEU A 5 13.34 -0.36 6.40
N GLU A 6 13.50 -0.32 7.72
CA GLU A 6 12.59 0.39 8.63
C GLU A 6 12.52 1.88 8.30
N GLU A 7 13.67 2.53 8.11
CA GLU A 7 13.74 3.93 7.68
C GLU A 7 13.06 4.16 6.32
N GLU A 8 13.13 3.20 5.40
CA GLU A 8 12.45 3.28 4.11
C GLU A 8 10.94 3.10 4.23
N ILE A 9 10.47 2.14 5.03
CA ILE A 9 9.05 1.97 5.34
C ILE A 9 8.52 3.26 5.97
N ASN A 10 9.20 3.78 7.00
CA ASN A 10 8.83 5.02 7.68
C ASN A 10 8.75 6.21 6.71
N ARG A 11 9.66 6.30 5.73
CA ARG A 11 9.59 7.33 4.67
C ARG A 11 8.37 7.17 3.77
N PHE A 12 7.96 5.95 3.45
CA PHE A 12 6.74 5.72 2.67
C PHE A 12 5.48 6.07 3.45
N LEU A 13 5.43 5.71 4.74
CA LEU A 13 4.31 6.02 5.65
C LEU A 13 4.17 7.51 5.98
N SER A 14 5.28 8.27 5.91
CA SER A 14 5.32 9.71 6.22
C SER A 14 5.40 10.61 4.98
N ASP A 15 5.22 10.07 3.78
CA ASP A 15 5.31 10.82 2.52
C ASP A 15 4.30 11.98 2.50
N GLN A 16 4.80 13.21 2.41
CA GLN A 16 3.99 14.43 2.45
C GLN A 16 3.11 14.62 1.21
N ARG A 17 3.32 13.83 0.15
CA ARG A 17 2.45 13.82 -1.05
C ARG A 17 1.16 13.05 -0.83
N LEU A 18 1.06 12.31 0.27
CA LEU A 18 -0.16 11.67 0.73
C LEU A 18 -0.95 12.65 1.61
N SER A 19 -2.27 12.51 1.64
CA SER A 19 -3.13 13.16 2.64
C SER A 19 -2.84 12.63 4.05
N LEU A 20 -3.32 13.34 5.08
CA LEU A 20 -3.15 12.90 6.46
C LEU A 20 -3.85 11.55 6.68
N GLU A 21 -5.07 11.42 6.21
CA GLU A 21 -5.92 10.23 6.28
C GLU A 21 -5.25 9.04 5.62
N GLN A 22 -4.68 9.22 4.42
CA GLN A 22 -3.92 8.16 3.75
C GLN A 22 -2.72 7.69 4.59
N ARG A 23 -1.95 8.61 5.18
CA ARG A 23 -0.80 8.24 6.03
C ARG A 23 -1.24 7.48 7.27
N GLU A 24 -2.32 7.92 7.92
CA GLU A 24 -2.87 7.26 9.10
C GLU A 24 -3.37 5.85 8.76
N THR A 25 -4.11 5.69 7.66
CA THR A 25 -4.55 4.36 7.21
C THR A 25 -3.39 3.43 6.90
N LEU A 26 -2.29 3.92 6.28
CA LEU A 26 -1.11 3.08 6.05
C LEU A 26 -0.37 2.72 7.34
N LYS A 27 -0.33 3.60 8.35
CA LYS A 27 0.27 3.30 9.65
C LYS A 27 -0.49 2.23 10.40
N ARG A 28 -1.83 2.32 10.44
CA ARG A 28 -2.68 1.26 11.03
C ARG A 28 -2.46 -0.09 10.32
N PHE A 29 -2.36 -0.07 8.99
CA PHE A 29 -2.07 -1.29 8.25
C PHE A 29 -0.67 -1.85 8.57
N ASP A 30 0.32 -0.98 8.78
CA ASP A 30 1.67 -1.40 9.17
C ASP A 30 1.70 -2.06 10.54
N GLU A 31 0.94 -1.52 11.51
CA GLU A 31 0.77 -2.10 12.85
C GLU A 31 0.22 -3.53 12.77
N ASP A 32 -0.83 -3.76 11.98
CA ASP A 32 -1.40 -5.10 11.81
C ASP A 32 -0.45 -6.06 11.09
N LEU A 33 0.28 -5.59 10.08
CA LEU A 33 1.31 -6.40 9.42
C LEU A 33 2.46 -6.78 10.36
N VAL A 34 2.81 -5.92 11.32
CA VAL A 34 3.80 -6.25 12.37
C VAL A 34 3.28 -7.35 13.28
N LEU A 35 2.00 -7.28 13.69
CA LEU A 35 1.35 -8.30 14.51
C LEU A 35 1.26 -9.65 13.79
N ASP A 36 1.06 -9.63 12.47
CA ASP A 36 1.04 -10.82 11.60
C ASP A 36 2.45 -11.37 11.24
N ASP A 37 3.52 -10.88 11.89
CA ASP A 37 4.93 -11.26 11.65
C ASP A 37 5.39 -11.08 10.18
N TYR A 38 4.91 -10.02 9.49
CA TYR A 38 5.41 -9.70 8.17
C TYR A 38 6.84 -9.18 8.23
N SER A 39 7.72 -9.83 7.46
CA SER A 39 9.10 -9.37 7.31
C SER A 39 9.19 -7.95 6.75
N LEU A 40 10.25 -7.23 7.16
CA LEU A 40 10.55 -5.88 6.69
C LEU A 40 10.57 -5.77 5.15
N TRP A 41 11.06 -6.80 4.47
CA TRP A 41 11.08 -6.83 3.00
C TRP A 41 9.67 -6.83 2.38
N ARG A 42 8.76 -7.64 2.95
CA ARG A 42 7.37 -7.71 2.48
C ARG A 42 6.64 -6.40 2.75
N ARG A 43 6.78 -5.85 3.96
CA ARG A 43 6.24 -4.54 4.35
C ARG A 43 6.74 -3.43 3.41
N ARG A 44 8.06 -3.35 3.20
CA ARG A 44 8.67 -2.37 2.28
C ARG A 44 8.11 -2.45 0.87
N GLY A 45 7.94 -3.67 0.33
CA GLY A 45 7.31 -3.88 -0.99
C GLY A 45 5.84 -3.45 -1.03
N LEU A 46 5.06 -3.79 0.00
CA LEU A 46 3.66 -3.36 0.15
C LEU A 46 3.55 -1.83 0.14
N PHE A 47 4.26 -1.15 1.04
CA PHE A 47 4.15 0.30 1.18
C PHE A 47 4.71 1.08 0.01
N PHE A 48 5.72 0.56 -0.70
CA PHE A 48 6.16 1.15 -1.96
C PHE A 48 5.01 1.24 -2.97
N HIS A 49 4.25 0.15 -3.13
CA HIS A 49 3.11 0.10 -4.06
C HIS A 49 1.92 0.94 -3.59
N LEU A 50 1.61 0.92 -2.29
CA LEU A 50 0.49 1.68 -1.72
C LEU A 50 0.75 3.19 -1.71
N ARG A 51 1.99 3.63 -1.45
CA ARG A 51 2.40 5.04 -1.58
C ARG A 51 2.17 5.55 -2.99
N ASP A 52 2.61 4.80 -4.01
CA ASP A 52 2.41 5.17 -5.40
C ASP A 52 0.92 5.25 -5.78
N LEU A 53 0.09 4.34 -5.26
CA LEU A 53 -1.36 4.38 -5.45
C LEU A 53 -1.95 5.64 -4.80
N GLY A 54 -1.63 5.90 -3.54
CA GLY A 54 -2.14 7.05 -2.80
C GLY A 54 -1.83 8.38 -3.49
N MET A 55 -0.60 8.52 -3.99
CA MET A 55 -0.18 9.69 -4.77
C MET A 55 -0.91 9.84 -6.11
N PHE A 56 -1.35 8.74 -6.71
CA PHE A 56 -2.10 8.75 -7.96
C PHE A 56 -3.56 9.14 -7.74
N VAL A 57 -4.23 8.52 -6.77
CA VAL A 57 -5.67 8.72 -6.53
C VAL A 57 -5.97 10.03 -5.79
N LYS A 58 -5.02 10.53 -4.98
CA LYS A 58 -5.09 11.82 -4.24
C LYS A 58 -6.37 12.01 -3.41
N LYS A 59 -6.87 10.92 -2.84
CA LYS A 59 -8.04 10.90 -1.94
C LYS A 59 -7.90 9.79 -0.89
N PRO A 60 -8.65 9.83 0.23
CA PRO A 60 -8.64 8.78 1.23
C PRO A 60 -8.82 7.40 0.59
N PHE A 61 -8.15 6.38 1.15
CA PHE A 61 -8.15 5.05 0.55
C PHE A 61 -9.54 4.42 0.56
N GLU A 62 -10.32 4.73 1.57
CA GLU A 62 -11.71 4.35 1.82
C GLU A 62 -12.66 4.88 0.73
N GLU A 63 -12.31 5.99 0.06
CA GLU A 63 -13.10 6.60 -1.02
C GLU A 63 -12.65 6.15 -2.43
N VAL A 64 -11.63 5.30 -2.52
CA VAL A 64 -11.11 4.82 -3.81
C VAL A 64 -12.09 3.81 -4.41
N THR A 65 -12.54 4.08 -5.63
CA THR A 65 -13.47 3.22 -6.35
C THR A 65 -12.73 2.18 -7.18
N VAL A 66 -13.43 1.14 -7.62
CA VAL A 66 -12.91 0.17 -8.59
C VAL A 66 -12.44 0.85 -9.89
N GLN A 67 -13.08 1.94 -10.31
CA GLN A 67 -12.69 2.68 -11.52
C GLN A 67 -11.37 3.44 -11.33
N ASP A 68 -11.12 3.99 -10.13
CA ASP A 68 -9.83 4.59 -9.79
C ASP A 68 -8.70 3.55 -9.87
N LEU A 69 -8.93 2.35 -9.31
CA LEU A 69 -7.96 1.26 -9.35
C LEU A 69 -7.70 0.79 -10.79
N LYS A 70 -8.74 0.69 -11.62
CA LYS A 70 -8.59 0.36 -13.06
C LYS A 70 -7.74 1.40 -13.78
N ARG A 71 -8.00 2.69 -13.57
CA ARG A 71 -7.19 3.78 -14.13
C ARG A 71 -5.73 3.69 -13.69
N TYR A 72 -5.49 3.49 -12.40
CA TYR A 72 -4.15 3.35 -11.85
C TYR A 72 -3.39 2.16 -12.46
N VAL A 73 -4.05 1.01 -12.59
CA VAL A 73 -3.45 -0.19 -13.20
C VAL A 73 -3.13 0.06 -14.67
N ALA A 74 -4.05 0.66 -15.44
CA ALA A 74 -3.85 0.97 -16.84
C ALA A 74 -2.64 1.92 -17.05
N GLU A 75 -2.53 2.97 -16.26
CA GLU A 75 -1.37 3.89 -16.31
C GLU A 75 -0.07 3.21 -15.88
N SER A 76 -0.13 2.30 -14.90
CA SER A 76 1.06 1.56 -14.44
C SER A 76 1.54 0.54 -15.47
N GLN A 77 0.64 -0.11 -16.21
CA GLN A 77 0.98 -1.10 -17.24
C GLN A 77 1.75 -0.50 -18.42
N LYS A 78 1.59 0.80 -18.72
CA LYS A 78 2.34 1.47 -19.79
C LYS A 78 3.85 1.51 -19.54
N ARG A 79 4.30 1.35 -18.29
CA ARG A 79 5.69 1.59 -17.87
C ARG A 79 6.31 0.47 -17.04
N LEU A 80 5.52 -0.51 -16.59
CA LEU A 80 5.99 -1.58 -15.70
C LEU A 80 5.93 -2.94 -16.39
N ALA A 81 6.92 -3.78 -16.11
CA ALA A 81 6.91 -5.18 -16.49
C ALA A 81 5.74 -5.94 -15.83
N GLU A 82 5.32 -7.03 -16.47
CA GLU A 82 4.19 -7.85 -16.02
C GLU A 82 4.38 -8.40 -14.59
N SER A 83 5.59 -8.87 -14.26
CA SER A 83 5.94 -9.37 -12.92
C SER A 83 5.77 -8.30 -11.84
N THR A 84 6.25 -7.08 -12.10
CA THR A 84 6.07 -5.93 -11.21
C THR A 84 4.60 -5.57 -11.05
N MET A 85 3.82 -5.67 -12.14
CA MET A 85 2.37 -5.43 -12.09
C MET A 85 1.63 -6.49 -11.28
N ALA A 86 2.05 -7.76 -11.35
CA ALA A 86 1.48 -8.83 -10.54
C ALA A 86 1.68 -8.58 -9.04
N MET A 87 2.91 -8.23 -8.63
CA MET A 87 3.21 -7.86 -7.24
C MET A 87 2.40 -6.64 -6.78
N ARG A 88 2.35 -5.59 -7.61
CA ARG A 88 1.59 -4.36 -7.30
C ARG A 88 0.10 -4.65 -7.11
N LYS A 89 -0.52 -5.46 -7.98
CA LYS A 89 -1.93 -5.87 -7.85
C LYS A 89 -2.16 -6.71 -6.59
N ALA A 90 -1.25 -7.62 -6.26
CA ALA A 90 -1.35 -8.44 -5.05
C ALA A 90 -1.30 -7.57 -3.78
N SER A 91 -0.39 -6.60 -3.72
CA SER A 91 -0.29 -5.64 -2.61
C SER A 91 -1.57 -4.82 -2.42
N ILE A 92 -2.13 -4.29 -3.52
CA ILE A 92 -3.36 -3.51 -3.49
C ILE A 92 -4.54 -4.37 -3.03
N LYS A 93 -4.66 -5.60 -3.56
CA LYS A 93 -5.74 -6.53 -3.16
C LYS A 93 -5.67 -6.86 -1.67
N ARG A 94 -4.47 -7.13 -1.13
CA ARG A 94 -4.29 -7.40 0.29
C ARG A 94 -4.72 -6.21 1.15
N PHE A 95 -4.26 -5.02 0.80
CA PHE A 95 -4.59 -3.79 1.52
C PHE A 95 -6.10 -3.53 1.53
N TYR A 96 -6.79 -3.65 0.39
CA TYR A 96 -8.25 -3.46 0.36
C TYR A 96 -9.04 -4.63 0.96
N LYS A 97 -8.46 -5.83 1.07
CA LYS A 97 -9.04 -6.91 1.88
C LYS A 97 -9.05 -6.47 3.34
N TRP A 98 -7.88 -6.06 3.87
CA TRP A 98 -7.73 -5.56 5.23
C TRP A 98 -8.64 -4.34 5.52
N LEU A 99 -8.61 -3.34 4.64
CA LEU A 99 -9.35 -2.07 4.83
C LEU A 99 -10.88 -2.28 4.92
N ASN A 100 -11.39 -3.31 4.25
CA ASN A 100 -12.82 -3.65 4.25
C ASN A 100 -13.19 -4.69 5.31
N GLY A 101 -12.38 -4.85 6.37
CA GLY A 101 -12.65 -5.79 7.48
C GLY A 101 -12.35 -7.26 7.14
N GLY A 102 -11.50 -7.52 6.15
CA GLY A 102 -11.21 -8.85 5.67
C GLY A 102 -10.31 -9.66 6.59
N GLU A 103 -10.94 -10.65 7.23
CA GLU A 103 -10.46 -11.59 8.26
C GLU A 103 -10.26 -10.97 9.65
N GLU A 104 -11.37 -10.46 10.21
CA GLU A 104 -11.68 -10.63 11.62
C GLU A 104 -11.56 -12.12 11.98
N TYR A 105 -10.55 -12.48 12.75
CA TYR A 105 -10.63 -13.64 13.62
C TYR A 105 -11.10 -13.14 14.99
N PRO A 106 -12.16 -13.71 15.60
CA PRO A 106 -12.64 -13.29 16.91
C PRO A 106 -11.61 -13.51 18.02
#